data_AF-G0PBY2-F1
#
_entry.id   AF-G0PBY2-F1
#
_cell.length_a   1.000
_cell.length_b   1.000
_cell.length_c   1.000
_cell.angle_alpha   90.00
_cell.angle_beta   90.00
_cell.angle_gamma   90.00
#
_symmetry.space_group_name_H-M   'P 1'
#
loop_
_entity.id
_entity.type
_entity.pdbx_description
1 polymer ?
#
loop_
_entity_poly.entity_id
_entity_poly.type
_entity_poly.pdbx_seq_one_letter_code
_entity_poly.pdbx_strand_id
1 'polypeptide(L)'
;MLIFCVFFLFFTVSNGQNYQKMVLIYGEPTVGNGYSTHEISWEQCYSMCYWDTNCSLSYYYSSHCTLYQYGNYSIKQLTSSDEKLIAVKRNLTTDTCPTKPAGTDSYGDNNTLYINRITSDGTYWNITYSITSPCDIGTKLFRRDNYWVCVGVKLFKDCSPYEDARKMCNQSGWESITGPFSSEEMTYFLNQKGGYHMSLTPFL
;
A
#
# COMPACT_ATOMS: atom_id res chain seq x y z
N MET A 1 9.15 22.83 46.87
CA MET A 1 9.48 21.77 45.89
C MET A 1 8.18 21.23 45.31
N LEU A 2 7.82 21.66 44.09
CA LEU A 2 6.74 21.03 43.31
C LEU A 2 7.43 20.38 42.10
N ILE A 3 7.48 19.05 42.09
CA ILE A 3 8.00 18.28 40.97
C ILE A 3 6.89 18.25 39.92
N PHE A 4 7.06 19.03 38.84
CA PHE A 4 6.27 18.88 37.63
C PHE A 4 6.70 17.57 36.95
N CYS A 5 5.94 16.51 37.16
CA CYS A 5 6.01 15.31 36.33
C CYS A 5 5.48 15.66 34.93
N VAL A 6 6.37 16.13 34.06
CA VAL A 6 6.12 16.18 32.62
C VAL A 6 6.09 14.74 32.12
N PHE A 7 4.89 14.17 32.07
CA PHE A 7 4.62 12.89 31.42
C PHE A 7 4.79 13.10 29.90
N PHE A 8 6.02 12.98 29.40
CA PHE A 8 6.25 12.82 27.96
C PHE A 8 5.67 11.45 27.56
N LEU A 9 4.39 11.45 27.16
CA LEU A 9 3.84 10.37 26.35
C LEU A 9 4.61 10.39 25.04
N PHE A 10 5.66 9.58 24.96
CA PHE A 10 6.25 9.20 23.67
C PHE A 10 5.18 8.40 22.93
N PHE A 11 4.33 9.10 22.18
CA PHE A 11 3.52 8.46 21.16
C PHE A 11 4.53 7.88 20.17
N THR A 12 4.76 6.57 20.24
CA THR A 12 5.51 5.84 19.23
C THR A 12 4.72 5.94 17.95
N VAL A 13 5.15 6.84 17.07
CA VAL A 13 4.59 6.98 15.73
C VAL A 13 4.96 5.72 14.96
N SER A 14 3.99 4.84 14.72
CA SER A 14 4.15 3.74 13.77
C SER A 14 4.17 4.36 12.38
N ASN A 15 5.34 4.37 11.75
CA ASN A 15 5.40 4.57 10.31
C ASN A 15 4.89 3.27 9.69
N GLY A 16 3.77 3.30 8.97
CA GLY A 16 3.32 2.15 8.18
C GLY A 16 4.38 1.81 7.13
N GLN A 17 5.32 0.93 7.46
CA GLN A 17 6.43 0.59 6.58
C GLN A 17 5.94 -0.38 5.51
N ASN A 18 6.16 -0.01 4.24
CA ASN A 18 5.98 -0.87 3.09
C ASN A 18 7.37 -1.33 2.63
N TYR A 19 7.68 -2.60 2.82
CA TYR A 19 8.93 -3.19 2.37
C TYR A 19 8.72 -3.84 1.00
N GLN A 20 9.19 -3.18 -0.05
CA GLN A 20 9.20 -3.77 -1.38
C GLN A 20 10.26 -4.87 -1.45
N LYS A 21 9.89 -6.06 -1.92
CA LYS A 21 10.78 -7.22 -2.04
C LYS A 21 10.52 -7.97 -3.33
N MET A 22 11.57 -8.58 -3.88
CA MET A 22 11.48 -9.54 -4.98
C MET A 22 11.48 -10.96 -4.39
N VAL A 23 10.39 -11.68 -4.58
CA VAL A 23 10.22 -13.06 -4.07
C VAL A 23 10.48 -14.05 -5.18
N LEU A 24 11.48 -14.91 -5.01
CA LEU A 24 11.85 -15.95 -5.96
C LEU A 24 10.83 -17.10 -5.96
N ILE A 25 10.51 -17.58 -7.16
CA ILE A 25 9.66 -18.73 -7.46
C ILE A 25 10.33 -19.51 -8.59
N TYR A 26 10.32 -20.83 -8.51
CA TYR A 26 10.65 -21.68 -9.66
C TYR A 26 9.39 -21.88 -10.50
N GLY A 27 9.42 -21.44 -11.75
CA GLY A 27 8.24 -21.47 -12.59
C GLY A 27 8.40 -20.81 -13.94
N GLU A 28 7.35 -20.95 -14.75
CA GLU A 28 7.27 -20.40 -16.10
C GLU A 28 5.90 -19.74 -16.30
N PRO A 29 5.82 -18.49 -16.81
CA PRO A 29 4.55 -17.86 -17.13
C PRO A 29 3.83 -18.65 -18.23
N THR A 30 2.56 -18.95 -18.04
CA THR A 30 1.76 -19.72 -19.02
C THR A 30 1.19 -18.84 -20.13
N VAL A 31 1.02 -17.55 -19.85
CA VAL A 31 0.42 -16.56 -20.75
C VAL A 31 1.06 -15.19 -20.57
N GLY A 32 1.06 -14.44 -21.67
CA GLY A 32 1.55 -13.06 -21.72
C GLY A 32 2.97 -12.97 -22.28
N ASN A 33 3.14 -12.06 -23.23
CA ASN A 33 4.47 -11.59 -23.61
C ASN A 33 4.88 -10.53 -22.59
N GLY A 34 6.10 -10.62 -22.06
CA GLY A 34 6.67 -9.51 -21.32
C GLY A 34 6.76 -8.26 -22.19
N TYR A 35 6.86 -7.11 -21.56
CA TYR A 35 6.96 -5.83 -22.28
C TYR A 35 8.40 -5.53 -22.72
N SER A 36 9.39 -6.20 -22.11
CA SER A 36 10.79 -6.10 -22.52
C SER A 36 11.53 -7.42 -22.28
N THR A 37 12.56 -7.65 -23.08
CA THR A 37 13.48 -8.80 -22.96
C THR A 37 14.93 -8.32 -23.06
N HIS A 38 15.80 -8.90 -22.25
CA HIS A 38 17.22 -8.54 -22.12
C HIS A 38 18.08 -9.80 -21.98
N GLU A 39 19.31 -9.76 -22.50
CA GLU A 39 20.33 -10.79 -22.25
C GLU A 39 21.26 -10.33 -21.12
N ILE A 40 20.94 -10.74 -19.88
CA ILE A 40 21.60 -10.26 -18.66
C ILE A 40 21.70 -11.39 -17.63
N SER A 41 22.39 -11.16 -16.52
CA SER A 41 22.40 -12.11 -15.39
C SER A 41 21.08 -12.15 -14.64
N TRP A 42 20.85 -13.22 -13.87
CA TRP A 42 19.70 -13.33 -12.99
C TRP A 42 19.62 -12.17 -11.98
N GLU A 43 20.76 -11.81 -11.39
CA GLU A 43 20.88 -10.73 -10.42
C GLU A 43 20.46 -9.38 -11.00
N GLN A 44 20.87 -9.12 -12.24
CA GLN A 44 20.46 -7.93 -12.96
C GLN A 44 18.97 -7.97 -13.34
N CYS A 45 18.43 -9.14 -13.66
CA CYS A 45 17.05 -9.31 -14.08
C CYS A 45 16.04 -8.88 -13.01
N TYR A 46 16.10 -9.47 -11.81
CA TYR A 46 15.17 -9.09 -10.75
C TYR A 46 15.48 -7.68 -10.20
N SER A 47 16.74 -7.23 -10.24
CA SER A 47 17.11 -5.88 -9.82
C SER A 47 16.54 -4.82 -10.74
N MET A 48 16.57 -5.05 -12.06
CA MET A 48 15.96 -4.18 -13.05
C MET A 48 14.45 -4.09 -12.80
N CYS A 49 13.80 -5.23 -12.57
CA CYS A 49 12.38 -5.26 -12.22
C CYS A 49 12.10 -4.51 -10.91
N TYR A 50 12.95 -4.66 -9.88
CA TYR A 50 12.78 -3.98 -8.60
C TYR A 50 12.69 -2.46 -8.77
N TRP A 51 13.61 -1.86 -9.54
CA TRP A 51 13.66 -0.42 -9.74
C TRP A 51 12.65 0.13 -10.76
N ASP A 52 12.17 -0.69 -11.69
CA ASP A 52 11.14 -0.28 -12.65
C ASP A 52 9.76 -0.22 -11.98
N THR A 53 9.15 0.97 -11.94
CA THR A 53 7.84 1.20 -11.34
C THR A 53 6.72 0.41 -11.99
N ASN A 54 6.86 0.03 -13.27
CA ASN A 54 5.85 -0.72 -14.00
C ASN A 54 6.05 -2.23 -13.89
N CYS A 55 7.23 -2.70 -13.50
CA CYS A 55 7.52 -4.12 -13.41
C CYS A 55 6.93 -4.74 -12.14
N SER A 56 6.12 -5.80 -12.32
CA SER A 56 5.56 -6.60 -11.24
C SER A 56 6.22 -7.97 -11.11
N LEU A 57 6.81 -8.46 -12.20
CA LEU A 57 7.39 -9.78 -12.30
C LEU A 57 8.52 -9.79 -13.33
N SER A 58 9.57 -10.55 -13.03
CA SER A 58 10.62 -10.88 -13.99
C SER A 58 10.72 -12.39 -14.14
N TYR A 59 10.95 -12.84 -15.37
CA TYR A 59 11.18 -14.23 -15.72
C TYR A 59 12.60 -14.36 -16.29
N TYR A 60 13.33 -15.37 -15.84
CA TYR A 60 14.68 -15.64 -16.28
C TYR A 60 14.84 -17.10 -16.68
N TYR A 61 15.37 -17.31 -17.88
CA TYR A 61 15.70 -18.63 -18.40
C TYR A 61 16.76 -18.51 -19.49
N SER A 62 17.78 -19.38 -19.46
CA SER A 62 18.82 -19.46 -20.50
C SER A 62 19.43 -18.09 -20.84
N SER A 63 19.81 -17.31 -19.83
CA SER A 63 20.38 -15.96 -19.95
C SER A 63 19.45 -14.87 -20.50
N HIS A 64 18.17 -15.19 -20.72
CA HIS A 64 17.16 -14.21 -21.13
C HIS A 64 16.33 -13.78 -19.93
N CYS A 65 16.22 -12.48 -19.72
CA CYS A 65 15.36 -11.84 -18.74
C CYS A 65 14.19 -11.18 -19.44
N THR A 66 12.96 -11.53 -19.06
CA THR A 66 11.73 -10.93 -19.57
C THR A 66 11.00 -10.23 -18.44
N LEU A 67 10.66 -8.95 -18.62
CA LEU A 67 9.94 -8.14 -17.63
C LEU A 67 8.45 -8.08 -17.93
N TYR A 68 7.63 -8.12 -16.89
CA TYR A 68 6.17 -8.14 -16.98
C TYR A 68 5.57 -7.00 -16.16
N GLN A 69 4.55 -6.37 -16.72
CA GLN A 69 3.82 -5.29 -16.05
C GLN A 69 2.93 -5.84 -14.93
N TYR A 70 2.27 -4.98 -14.17
CA TYR A 70 1.23 -5.41 -13.25
C TYR A 70 0.00 -5.94 -14.00
N GLY A 71 -0.52 -7.08 -13.56
CA GLY A 71 -1.63 -7.76 -14.21
C GLY A 71 -1.94 -9.12 -13.60
N ASN A 72 -2.87 -9.82 -14.22
CA ASN A 72 -3.23 -11.18 -13.84
C ASN A 72 -2.35 -12.16 -14.60
N TYR A 73 -1.72 -13.08 -13.86
CA TYR A 73 -0.81 -14.06 -14.44
C TYR A 73 -1.04 -15.44 -13.84
N SER A 74 -0.77 -16.46 -14.64
CA SER A 74 -0.65 -17.83 -14.19
C SER A 74 0.78 -18.29 -14.48
N ILE A 75 1.43 -18.86 -13.47
CA ILE A 75 2.81 -19.33 -13.54
C ILE A 75 2.79 -20.81 -13.22
N LYS A 76 3.23 -21.65 -14.14
CA LYS A 76 3.39 -23.08 -13.89
C LYS A 76 4.41 -23.28 -12.78
N GLN A 77 4.04 -24.02 -11.75
CA GLN A 77 4.96 -24.35 -10.66
C GLN A 77 5.98 -25.36 -11.15
N LEU A 78 7.25 -25.02 -11.00
CA LEU A 78 8.38 -25.87 -11.38
C LEU A 78 9.29 -26.07 -10.18
N THR A 79 10.34 -26.85 -10.39
CA THR A 79 11.35 -27.14 -9.37
C THR A 79 12.68 -26.48 -9.74
N SER A 80 13.65 -26.54 -8.82
CA SER A 80 14.97 -25.96 -9.06
C SER A 80 15.73 -26.62 -10.22
N SER A 81 15.41 -27.87 -10.58
CA SER A 81 16.06 -28.54 -11.71
C SER A 81 15.65 -28.00 -13.07
N ASP A 82 14.55 -27.25 -13.15
CA ASP A 82 14.08 -26.66 -14.41
C ASP A 82 14.83 -25.36 -14.75
N GLU A 83 15.55 -24.75 -13.79
CA GLU A 83 16.32 -23.51 -13.94
C GLU A 83 15.52 -22.29 -14.48
N LYS A 84 14.19 -22.38 -14.44
CA LYS A 84 13.26 -21.32 -14.81
C LYS A 84 12.89 -20.52 -13.57
N LEU A 85 13.41 -19.30 -13.48
CA LEU A 85 13.29 -18.45 -12.30
C LEU A 85 12.30 -17.33 -12.55
N ILE A 86 11.45 -17.08 -11.56
CA ILE A 86 10.51 -15.98 -11.51
C ILE A 86 10.79 -15.18 -10.26
N ALA A 87 10.92 -13.86 -10.37
CA ALA A 87 10.91 -12.97 -9.22
C ALA A 87 9.69 -12.07 -9.27
N VAL A 88 8.83 -12.17 -8.26
CA VAL A 88 7.61 -11.38 -8.13
C VAL A 88 7.82 -10.25 -7.15
N LYS A 89 7.48 -9.03 -7.55
CA LYS A 89 7.53 -7.84 -6.70
C LYS A 89 6.34 -7.83 -5.73
N ARG A 90 6.64 -7.69 -4.43
CA ARG A 90 5.67 -7.70 -3.33
C ARG A 90 5.89 -6.51 -2.41
N ASN A 91 4.82 -5.93 -1.87
CA ASN A 91 4.86 -4.87 -0.86
C ASN A 91 4.50 -5.41 0.53
N LEU A 92 5.50 -5.89 1.25
CA LEU A 92 5.31 -6.58 2.53
C LEU A 92 5.19 -5.61 3.71
N THR A 93 4.55 -6.07 4.79
CA THR A 93 4.47 -5.36 6.09
C THR A 93 5.71 -5.55 6.95
N THR A 94 6.59 -6.48 6.58
CA THR A 94 7.81 -6.82 7.33
C THR A 94 9.00 -6.87 6.38
N ASP A 95 10.21 -6.66 6.90
CA ASP A 95 11.44 -6.67 6.12
C ASP A 95 11.89 -8.10 5.71
N THR A 96 11.18 -9.12 6.17
CA THR A 96 11.46 -10.53 5.88
C THR A 96 10.65 -11.06 4.70
N CYS A 97 11.31 -11.74 3.76
CA CYS A 97 10.61 -12.44 2.67
C CYS A 97 9.81 -13.64 3.20
N PRO A 98 8.61 -13.90 2.66
CA PRO A 98 7.83 -15.06 3.06
C PRO A 98 8.49 -16.36 2.56
N THR A 99 8.28 -17.46 3.29
CA THR A 99 8.76 -18.79 2.91
C THR A 99 8.06 -19.36 1.67
N LYS A 100 6.84 -18.89 1.38
CA LYS A 100 6.08 -19.23 0.19
C LYS A 100 5.60 -17.95 -0.48
N PRO A 101 5.45 -17.93 -1.81
CA PRO A 101 4.97 -16.74 -2.50
C PRO A 101 3.48 -16.47 -2.27
N ALA A 102 2.70 -17.43 -1.76
CA ALA A 102 1.28 -17.21 -1.48
C ALA A 102 1.04 -16.07 -0.48
N GLY A 103 0.01 -15.27 -0.72
CA GLY A 103 -0.41 -14.21 0.19
C GLY A 103 -1.04 -13.03 -0.52
N THR A 104 -1.49 -12.06 0.25
CA THR A 104 -2.05 -10.80 -0.25
C THR A 104 -1.24 -9.64 0.31
N ASP A 105 -0.89 -8.71 -0.55
CA ASP A 105 -0.25 -7.45 -0.22
C ASP A 105 -0.92 -6.30 -0.95
N SER A 106 -0.63 -5.10 -0.48
CA SER A 106 -1.19 -3.90 -1.07
C SER A 106 -0.28 -2.70 -0.85
N TYR A 107 -0.36 -1.76 -1.78
CA TYR A 107 0.22 -0.44 -1.65
C TYR A 107 -0.82 0.60 -2.05
N GLY A 108 -0.71 1.78 -1.45
CA GLY A 108 -1.63 2.90 -1.69
C GLY A 108 -0.84 4.06 -2.26
N ASP A 109 -1.39 4.67 -3.30
CA ASP A 109 -0.88 5.91 -3.89
C ASP A 109 -2.05 6.78 -4.33
N ASN A 110 -2.02 8.07 -3.97
CA ASN A 110 -3.03 9.07 -4.33
C ASN A 110 -4.50 8.58 -4.29
N ASN A 111 -4.97 8.12 -3.12
CA ASN A 111 -6.30 7.52 -2.89
C ASN A 111 -6.64 6.26 -3.69
N THR A 112 -5.67 5.70 -4.41
CA THR A 112 -5.79 4.44 -5.12
C THR A 112 -5.11 3.35 -4.32
N LEU A 113 -5.81 2.24 -4.13
CA LEU A 113 -5.34 1.05 -3.47
C LEU A 113 -5.10 -0.03 -4.53
N TYR A 114 -3.86 -0.51 -4.58
CA TYR A 114 -3.40 -1.57 -5.45
C TYR A 114 -3.24 -2.83 -4.63
N ILE A 115 -3.85 -3.91 -5.08
CA ILE A 115 -3.90 -5.18 -4.36
C ILE A 115 -3.29 -6.25 -5.25
N ASN A 116 -2.29 -6.94 -4.70
CA ASN A 116 -1.71 -8.12 -5.31
C ASN A 116 -2.03 -9.34 -4.45
N ARG A 117 -2.54 -10.40 -5.08
CA ARG A 117 -2.86 -11.65 -4.41
C ARG A 117 -2.31 -12.82 -5.20
N ILE A 118 -1.52 -13.64 -4.51
CA ILE A 118 -0.92 -14.85 -5.05
C ILE A 118 -1.53 -16.06 -4.35
N THR A 119 -2.03 -17.00 -5.13
CA THR A 119 -2.60 -18.27 -4.66
C THR A 119 -1.98 -19.44 -5.41
N SER A 120 -2.11 -20.66 -4.87
CA SER A 120 -1.64 -21.88 -5.51
C SER A 120 -2.76 -22.91 -5.53
N ASP A 121 -2.91 -23.57 -6.68
CA ASP A 121 -3.73 -24.79 -6.82
C ASP A 121 -2.87 -26.07 -6.82
N GLY A 122 -1.55 -25.95 -6.62
CA GLY A 122 -0.57 -27.04 -6.63
C GLY A 122 0.07 -27.30 -8.00
N THR A 123 -0.50 -26.75 -9.07
CA THR A 123 0.07 -26.82 -10.44
C THR A 123 0.49 -25.44 -10.94
N TYR A 124 -0.24 -24.39 -10.56
CA TYR A 124 0.00 -23.01 -10.94
C TYR A 124 0.03 -22.10 -9.72
N TRP A 125 0.89 -21.08 -9.77
CA TRP A 125 0.72 -19.85 -9.00
C TRP A 125 -0.18 -18.92 -9.79
N ASN A 126 -1.30 -18.52 -9.19
CA ASN A 126 -2.25 -17.59 -9.78
C ASN A 126 -2.09 -16.23 -9.10
N ILE A 127 -1.64 -15.25 -9.88
CA ILE A 127 -1.47 -13.85 -9.48
C ILE A 127 -2.69 -13.07 -9.96
N THR A 128 -3.36 -12.40 -9.04
CA THR A 128 -4.43 -11.45 -9.34
C THR A 128 -4.04 -10.07 -8.87
N TYR A 129 -4.16 -9.10 -9.77
CA TYR A 129 -3.90 -7.70 -9.51
C TYR A 129 -5.20 -6.91 -9.68
N SER A 130 -5.53 -6.08 -8.69
CA SER A 130 -6.68 -5.19 -8.75
C SER A 130 -6.33 -3.78 -8.28
N ILE A 131 -7.07 -2.81 -8.83
CA ILE A 131 -6.93 -1.40 -8.54
C ILE A 131 -8.31 -0.92 -8.06
N THR A 132 -8.34 -0.24 -6.92
CA THR A 132 -9.59 0.30 -6.35
C THR A 132 -9.33 1.70 -5.82
N SER A 133 -10.37 2.54 -5.78
CA SER A 133 -10.30 3.86 -5.13
C SER A 133 -11.33 3.88 -4.00
N PRO A 134 -10.98 3.35 -2.82
CA PRO A 134 -11.96 3.05 -1.77
C PRO A 134 -12.46 4.30 -1.03
N CYS A 135 -11.80 5.44 -1.18
CA CYS A 135 -12.09 6.64 -0.41
C CYS A 135 -13.02 7.60 -1.14
N ASP A 136 -14.08 8.00 -0.43
CA ASP A 136 -15.03 9.02 -0.89
C ASP A 136 -14.42 10.42 -0.93
N ILE A 137 -15.07 11.31 -1.66
CA ILE A 137 -14.71 12.73 -1.76
C ILE A 137 -14.59 13.34 -0.36
N GLY A 138 -13.48 14.04 -0.10
CA GLY A 138 -13.19 14.68 1.18
C GLY A 138 -12.51 13.76 2.21
N THR A 139 -12.19 12.52 1.84
CA THR A 139 -11.34 11.62 2.61
C THR A 139 -10.06 11.28 1.86
N LYS A 140 -9.00 10.95 2.60
CA LYS A 140 -7.71 10.51 2.07
C LYS A 140 -7.39 9.11 2.59
N LEU A 141 -6.82 8.28 1.71
CA LEU A 141 -6.38 6.93 2.03
C LEU A 141 -5.10 6.98 2.88
N PHE A 142 -5.10 6.25 4.01
CA PHE A 142 -3.94 6.06 4.86
C PHE A 142 -3.78 4.59 5.23
N ARG A 143 -2.53 4.19 5.49
CA ARG A 143 -2.21 2.88 6.04
C ARG A 143 -2.01 2.98 7.55
N ARG A 144 -2.73 2.14 8.30
CA ARG A 144 -2.52 1.93 9.73
C ARG A 144 -2.07 0.48 9.91
N ASP A 145 -0.78 0.29 10.12
CA ASP A 145 -0.12 -1.01 10.17
C ASP A 145 -0.45 -1.92 8.98
N ASN A 146 -1.35 -2.89 9.15
CA ASN A 146 -1.72 -3.91 8.17
C ASN A 146 -3.08 -3.69 7.50
N TYR A 147 -3.77 -2.57 7.77
CA TYR A 147 -5.04 -2.24 7.13
C TYR A 147 -5.06 -0.81 6.61
N TRP A 148 -6.00 -0.55 5.70
CA TRP A 148 -6.19 0.74 5.05
C TRP A 148 -7.45 1.41 5.58
N VAL A 149 -7.39 2.72 5.74
CA VAL A 149 -8.51 3.55 6.19
C VAL A 149 -8.64 4.79 5.34
N CYS A 150 -9.87 5.24 5.17
CA CYS A 150 -10.16 6.55 4.58
C CYS A 150 -10.42 7.51 5.73
N VAL A 151 -9.63 8.58 5.80
CA VAL A 151 -9.69 9.54 6.90
C VAL A 151 -9.92 10.93 6.32
N GLY A 152 -10.83 11.67 6.92
CA GLY A 152 -11.09 13.06 6.52
C GLY A 152 -11.47 13.92 7.71
N VAL A 153 -11.63 15.22 7.45
CA VAL A 153 -11.92 16.22 8.48
C VAL A 153 -13.26 16.87 8.19
N LYS A 154 -14.12 16.91 9.19
CA LYS A 154 -15.37 17.69 9.17
C LYS A 154 -15.23 18.87 10.13
N LEU A 155 -15.51 20.05 9.61
CA LEU A 155 -15.44 21.29 10.38
C LEU A 155 -16.84 21.71 10.81
N PHE A 156 -16.95 22.18 12.04
CA PHE A 156 -18.11 22.90 12.49
C PHE A 156 -18.04 24.36 12.06
N LYS A 157 -19.21 24.98 11.88
CA LYS A 157 -19.31 26.43 11.67
C LYS A 157 -18.92 27.20 12.94
N ASP A 158 -19.33 26.69 14.09
CA ASP A 158 -19.13 27.29 15.42
C ASP A 158 -18.51 26.27 16.38
N CYS A 159 -18.07 26.71 17.56
CA CYS A 159 -17.63 25.78 18.60
C CYS A 159 -18.78 24.83 18.96
N SER A 160 -18.52 23.52 18.95
CA SER A 160 -19.53 22.51 19.26
C SER A 160 -19.03 21.50 20.29
N PRO A 161 -19.92 20.96 21.15
CA PRO A 161 -19.58 19.90 22.09
C PRO A 161 -19.08 18.64 21.39
N TYR A 162 -18.27 17.85 22.09
CA TYR A 162 -17.77 16.54 21.63
C TYR A 162 -18.90 15.60 21.16
N GLU A 163 -20.05 15.64 21.84
CA GLU A 163 -21.22 14.82 21.50
C GLU A 163 -21.75 15.09 20.09
N ASP A 164 -21.71 16.34 19.63
CA ASP A 164 -22.13 16.68 18.28
C ASP A 164 -21.09 16.25 17.24
N ALA A 165 -19.79 16.28 17.59
CA ALA A 165 -18.73 15.72 16.76
C ALA A 165 -18.93 14.22 16.55
N ARG A 166 -19.28 13.50 17.62
CA ARG A 166 -19.52 12.05 17.54
C ARG A 166 -20.72 11.74 16.67
N LYS A 167 -21.81 12.50 16.79
CA LYS A 167 -22.98 12.34 15.92
C LYS A 167 -22.61 12.58 14.46
N MET A 168 -21.85 13.63 14.16
CA MET A 168 -21.47 13.96 12.80
C MET A 168 -20.57 12.90 12.15
N CYS A 169 -19.60 12.39 12.90
CA CYS A 169 -18.68 11.35 12.41
C CYS A 169 -19.29 9.93 12.40
N ASN A 170 -20.51 9.74 12.91
CA ASN A 170 -21.23 8.46 12.89
C ASN A 170 -22.45 8.51 11.93
N GLN A 171 -22.49 9.47 11.01
CA GLN A 171 -23.58 9.69 10.07
C GLN A 171 -23.05 9.87 8.65
N SER A 172 -23.94 9.77 7.66
CA SER A 172 -23.66 10.12 6.26
C SER A 172 -22.43 9.41 5.65
N GLY A 173 -22.27 8.12 5.96
CA GLY A 173 -21.16 7.29 5.46
C GLY A 173 -19.86 7.38 6.26
N TRP A 174 -19.83 8.16 7.34
CA TRP A 174 -18.70 8.20 8.29
C TRP A 174 -18.91 7.19 9.41
N GLU A 175 -17.83 6.60 9.90
CA GLU A 175 -17.90 5.53 10.91
C GLU A 175 -17.67 6.01 12.34
N SER A 176 -16.61 6.79 12.57
CA SER A 176 -16.20 7.22 13.92
C SER A 176 -15.25 8.42 13.92
N ILE A 177 -15.12 9.04 15.09
CA ILE A 177 -14.02 9.99 15.36
C ILE A 177 -12.71 9.21 15.49
N THR A 178 -11.65 9.74 14.90
CA THR A 178 -10.32 9.14 14.96
C THR A 178 -9.23 10.18 15.25
N GLY A 179 -8.20 9.77 15.96
CA GLY A 179 -6.96 10.53 16.10
C GLY A 179 -5.97 10.20 14.98
N PRO A 180 -4.92 11.02 14.79
CA PRO A 180 -3.90 10.75 13.80
C PRO A 180 -3.07 9.54 14.25
N PHE A 181 -2.94 8.55 13.37
CA PHE A 181 -2.14 7.36 13.64
C PHE A 181 -0.65 7.57 13.35
N SER A 182 -0.35 8.39 12.34
CA SER A 182 1.01 8.68 11.88
C SER A 182 1.28 10.18 11.79
N SER A 183 2.55 10.56 11.61
CA SER A 183 2.94 11.95 11.33
C SER A 183 2.33 12.47 10.03
N GLU A 184 2.12 11.60 9.04
CA GLU A 184 1.47 11.95 7.79
C GLU A 184 -0.02 12.24 7.99
N GLU A 185 -0.74 11.40 8.75
CA GLU A 185 -2.13 11.65 9.13
C GLU A 185 -2.26 12.95 9.94
N MET A 186 -1.35 13.18 10.89
CA MET A 186 -1.29 14.42 11.65
C MET A 186 -1.13 15.63 10.72
N THR A 187 -0.14 15.58 9.82
CA THR A 187 0.11 16.67 8.85
C THR A 187 -1.12 16.92 7.99
N TYR A 188 -1.78 15.86 7.51
CA TYR A 188 -3.03 15.97 6.78
C TYR A 188 -4.10 16.69 7.60
N PHE A 189 -4.35 16.31 8.85
CA PHE A 189 -5.31 17.00 9.72
C PHE A 189 -4.97 18.47 9.94
N LEU A 190 -3.69 18.79 10.17
CA LEU A 190 -3.23 20.16 10.36
C LEU A 190 -3.45 21.01 9.09
N ASN A 191 -3.26 20.42 7.90
CA ASN A 191 -3.51 21.09 6.62
C ASN A 191 -4.99 21.30 6.31
N GLN A 192 -5.87 20.46 6.89
CA GLN A 192 -7.32 20.61 6.80
C GLN A 192 -7.89 21.55 7.87
N LYS A 193 -7.06 22.14 8.74
CA LYS A 193 -7.52 23.21 9.62
C LYS A 193 -8.09 24.28 8.71
N GLY A 194 -9.39 24.54 8.84
CA GLY A 194 -9.98 25.72 8.23
C GLY A 194 -9.09 26.89 8.58
N GLY A 195 -8.57 27.58 7.55
CA GLY A 195 -7.89 28.83 7.79
C GLY A 195 -8.81 29.65 8.70
N TYR A 196 -8.25 30.28 9.73
CA TYR A 196 -8.94 31.37 10.39
C TYR A 196 -9.06 32.48 9.34
N HIS A 197 -9.95 32.31 8.36
CA HIS A 197 -10.34 33.37 7.46
C HIS A 197 -11.14 34.31 8.34
N MET A 198 -10.43 35.32 8.82
CA MET A 198 -10.97 36.56 9.31
C MET A 198 -11.66 37.27 8.13
N SER A 199 -12.72 36.66 7.59
CA SER A 199 -13.66 37.28 6.67
C SER A 199 -14.94 37.51 7.45
N LEU A 200 -14.86 38.46 8.39
CA LEU A 200 -16.00 39.32 8.68
C LEU A 200 -16.25 40.15 7.42
N THR A 201 -17.08 39.63 6.53
CA THR A 201 -17.90 40.48 5.67
C THR A 201 -19.35 40.10 5.95
N PRO A 202 -20.12 40.97 6.63
CA PRO A 202 -21.54 40.74 6.78
C PRO A 202 -22.17 40.80 5.39
N PHE A 203 -22.91 39.76 5.03
CA PHE A 203 -23.91 39.89 3.99
C PHE A 203 -24.98 40.86 4.51
N LEU A 204 -25.02 42.06 3.91
CA LEU A 204 -26.25 42.84 3.77
C LEU A 204 -27.19 42.12 2.82
#